data_AF-A0A9D8X8E5-F1
#
_entry.id   AF-A0A9D8X8E5-F1
#
_cell.length_a   1.000
_cell.length_b   1.000
_cell.length_c   1.000
_cell.angle_alpha   90.00
_cell.angle_beta   90.00
_cell.angle_gamma   90.00
#
_symmetry.space_group_name_H-M   'P 1'
#
loop_
_entity.id
_entity.type
_entity.pdbx_description
1 polymer ?
#
loop_
_entity_poly.entity_id
_entity_poly.type
_entity_poly.pdbx_seq_one_letter_code
_entity_poly.pdbx_strand_id
1 'polypeptide(L)'
;ADLMISLHCNSYDEDKSQSGALALVPKIWEGYPSERLSYLSKKAATVLLEEYNKVTGLKNRGIDPIIKSSMFSFCKVPIVLFELGFSTCPSDDKNMNDPVFQDKIVDGMIAGINKYFSLIELAKAEEIIVDTESTVTE
;
A
#
# COMPACT_ATOMS: atom_id res chain seq x y z
N ALA A 1 3.03 3.49 -15.63
CA ALA A 1 2.91 3.74 -14.18
C ALA A 1 3.84 2.78 -13.47
N ASP A 2 4.46 3.19 -12.37
CA ASP A 2 5.44 2.37 -11.62
C ASP A 2 4.85 1.78 -10.33
N LEU A 3 3.65 2.24 -9.95
CA LEU A 3 2.85 1.78 -8.84
C LEU A 3 1.37 2.01 -9.20
N MET A 4 0.51 1.05 -8.88
CA MET A 4 -0.95 1.17 -8.98
C MET A 4 -1.54 1.18 -7.58
N ILE A 5 -2.38 2.18 -7.28
CA ILE A 5 -3.12 2.25 -6.02
C ILE A 5 -4.60 2.33 -6.36
N SER A 6 -5.39 1.37 -5.87
CA SER A 6 -6.84 1.42 -5.93
C SER A 6 -7.36 1.88 -4.57
N LEU A 7 -8.04 3.03 -4.54
CA LEU A 7 -8.62 3.58 -3.30
C LEU A 7 -10.03 3.06 -3.10
N HIS A 8 -10.30 2.55 -1.90
CA HIS A 8 -11.57 1.97 -1.50
C HIS A 8 -11.95 2.45 -0.09
N CYS A 9 -13.21 2.23 0.27
CA CYS A 9 -13.71 2.35 1.63
C CYS A 9 -14.32 1.01 2.02
N ASN A 10 -13.81 0.41 3.08
CA ASN A 10 -14.21 -0.93 3.48
C ASN A 10 -15.62 -0.89 4.10
N SER A 11 -16.24 -2.04 4.27
CA SER A 11 -17.49 -2.18 5.00
C SER A 11 -17.50 -3.47 5.79
N TYR A 12 -18.16 -3.43 6.95
CA TYR A 12 -18.48 -4.62 7.72
C TYR A 12 -19.82 -4.40 8.41
N ASP A 13 -20.85 -5.06 7.91
CA ASP A 13 -22.24 -4.83 8.34
C ASP A 13 -22.55 -5.56 9.66
N GLU A 14 -21.88 -6.68 9.91
CA GLU A 14 -22.03 -7.49 11.11
C GLU A 14 -21.49 -6.78 12.36
N ASP A 15 -20.48 -5.92 12.21
CA ASP A 15 -19.93 -5.10 13.30
C ASP A 15 -19.48 -3.72 12.83
N LYS A 16 -20.36 -2.74 13.02
CA LYS A 16 -20.14 -1.32 12.67
C LYS A 16 -19.15 -0.59 13.58
N SER A 17 -18.60 -1.26 14.60
CA SER A 17 -17.51 -0.72 15.42
C SER A 17 -16.12 -0.91 14.78
N GLN A 18 -16.02 -1.75 13.75
CA GLN A 18 -14.77 -1.93 13.02
C GLN A 18 -14.36 -0.64 12.32
N SER A 19 -13.17 -0.15 12.63
CA SER A 19 -12.58 1.08 12.11
C SER A 19 -11.11 0.90 11.77
N GLY A 20 -10.57 1.87 11.04
CA GLY A 20 -9.18 1.96 10.64
C GLY A 20 -8.91 1.55 9.21
N ALA A 21 -7.72 1.89 8.74
CA ALA A 21 -7.26 1.59 7.39
C ALA A 21 -6.55 0.24 7.31
N LEU A 22 -6.62 -0.38 6.13
CA LEU A 22 -5.90 -1.60 5.79
C LEU A 22 -5.46 -1.57 4.34
N ALA A 23 -4.55 -2.46 3.98
CA ALA A 23 -4.14 -2.63 2.59
C ALA A 23 -4.24 -4.10 2.17
N LEU A 24 -4.78 -4.34 0.98
CA LEU A 24 -4.78 -5.65 0.34
C LEU A 24 -3.72 -5.69 -0.76
N VAL A 25 -2.96 -6.79 -0.77
CA VAL A 25 -1.87 -7.02 -1.74
C VAL A 25 -2.01 -8.39 -2.38
N PRO A 26 -1.47 -8.60 -3.60
CA PRO A 26 -1.55 -9.90 -4.24
C PRO A 26 -0.70 -10.94 -3.52
N LYS A 27 -1.32 -12.07 -3.14
CA LYS A 27 -0.64 -13.28 -2.70
C LYS A 27 -0.25 -14.12 -3.92
N ILE A 28 0.97 -14.65 -3.91
CA ILE A 28 1.45 -15.57 -4.96
C ILE A 28 0.62 -16.85 -4.91
N TRP A 29 0.04 -17.22 -6.04
CA TRP A 29 -0.74 -18.44 -6.23
C TRP A 29 -0.52 -18.96 -7.65
N GLU A 30 -0.24 -20.26 -7.79
CA GLU A 30 -0.01 -20.91 -9.11
C GLU A 30 1.04 -20.15 -9.98
N GLY A 31 2.08 -19.61 -9.34
CA GLY A 31 3.17 -18.89 -10.03
C GLY A 31 2.88 -17.44 -10.40
N TYR A 32 1.74 -16.87 -10.01
CA TYR A 32 1.38 -15.48 -10.27
C TYR A 32 0.91 -14.74 -8.99
N PRO A 33 1.26 -13.45 -8.79
CA PRO A 33 2.26 -12.68 -9.55
C PRO A 33 3.69 -13.20 -9.31
N SER A 34 4.67 -12.62 -10.00
CA SER A 34 6.09 -12.92 -9.71
C SER A 34 6.44 -12.55 -8.26
N GLU A 35 7.44 -13.21 -7.68
CA GLU A 35 7.94 -12.92 -6.33
C GLU A 35 8.32 -11.45 -6.17
N ARG A 36 9.03 -10.89 -7.15
CA ARG A 36 9.40 -9.47 -7.19
C ARG A 36 8.18 -8.57 -7.11
N LEU A 37 7.13 -8.87 -7.88
CA LEU A 37 5.93 -8.04 -7.92
C LEU A 37 5.14 -8.13 -6.61
N SER A 38 5.04 -9.33 -6.02
CA SER A 38 4.45 -9.54 -4.70
C SER A 38 5.20 -8.78 -3.61
N TYR A 39 6.54 -8.90 -3.60
CA TYR A 39 7.41 -8.20 -2.65
C TYR A 39 7.27 -6.67 -2.75
N LEU A 40 7.35 -6.12 -3.96
CA LEU A 40 7.24 -4.68 -4.17
C LEU A 40 5.85 -4.14 -3.81
N SER A 41 4.79 -4.91 -4.08
CA SER A 41 3.42 -4.55 -3.68
C SER A 41 3.27 -4.51 -2.16
N LYS A 42 3.81 -5.51 -1.46
CA LYS A 42 3.82 -5.54 0.01
C LYS A 42 4.64 -4.38 0.60
N LYS A 43 5.81 -4.08 0.04
CA LYS A 43 6.66 -2.95 0.47
C LYS A 43 5.92 -1.61 0.28
N ALA A 44 5.24 -1.42 -0.85
CA ALA A 44 4.41 -0.23 -1.07
C ALA A 44 3.29 -0.14 -0.03
N ALA A 45 2.53 -1.22 0.19
CA ALA A 45 1.44 -1.25 1.17
C ALA A 45 1.90 -0.94 2.60
N THR A 46 3.04 -1.47 3.03
CA THR A 46 3.63 -1.16 4.36
C THR A 46 3.88 0.32 4.52
N VAL A 47 4.60 0.92 3.58
CA VAL A 47 5.00 2.33 3.68
C VAL A 47 3.79 3.26 3.56
N LEU A 48 2.87 2.96 2.64
CA LEU A 48 1.63 3.71 2.49
C LEU A 48 0.81 3.70 3.78
N LEU A 49 0.60 2.52 4.36
CA LEU A 49 -0.23 2.37 5.55
C LEU A 49 0.41 3.07 6.76
N GLU A 50 1.72 2.92 6.96
CA GLU A 50 2.45 3.62 8.02
C GLU A 50 2.30 5.15 7.96
N GLU A 51 2.60 5.77 6.81
CA GLU A 51 2.52 7.23 6.67
C GLU A 51 1.07 7.72 6.69
N TYR A 52 0.15 6.99 6.06
CA TYR A 52 -1.28 7.30 6.09
C TYR A 52 -1.83 7.31 7.52
N ASN A 53 -1.57 6.27 8.31
CA ASN A 53 -2.04 6.19 9.69
C ASN A 53 -1.40 7.25 10.59
N LYS A 54 -0.13 7.60 10.35
CA LYS A 54 0.57 8.67 11.07
C LYS A 54 -0.07 10.04 10.84
N VAL A 55 -0.49 10.35 9.61
CA VAL A 55 -1.10 11.64 9.26
C VAL A 55 -2.58 11.71 9.66
N THR A 56 -3.33 10.64 9.41
CA THR A 56 -4.78 10.61 9.66
C THR A 56 -5.14 10.31 11.11
N GLY A 57 -4.26 9.63 11.85
CA GLY A 57 -4.53 9.12 13.20
C GLY A 57 -5.47 7.91 13.24
N LEU A 58 -5.87 7.36 12.08
CA LEU A 58 -6.70 6.17 12.02
C LEU A 58 -5.94 4.95 12.53
N LYS A 59 -6.69 3.95 13.02
CA LYS A 59 -6.11 2.66 13.42
C LYS A 59 -5.46 1.96 12.22
N ASN A 60 -4.22 1.50 12.39
CA ASN A 60 -3.55 0.64 11.41
C ASN A 60 -4.01 -0.80 11.63
N ARG A 61 -4.67 -1.40 10.64
CA ARG A 61 -5.14 -2.80 10.70
C ARG A 61 -4.21 -3.79 10.00
N GLY A 62 -3.13 -3.31 9.40
CA GLY A 62 -2.15 -4.13 8.72
C GLY A 62 -2.48 -4.42 7.25
N ILE A 63 -1.78 -5.43 6.73
CA ILE A 63 -1.76 -5.78 5.31
C ILE A 63 -2.22 -7.22 5.17
N ASP A 64 -3.24 -7.43 4.34
CA ASP A 64 -3.79 -8.76 4.08
C ASP A 64 -3.46 -9.21 2.64
N PRO A 65 -2.68 -10.30 2.49
CA PRO A 65 -2.45 -10.89 1.17
C PRO A 65 -3.68 -11.66 0.69
N ILE A 66 -4.21 -11.31 -0.47
CA ILE A 66 -5.37 -11.98 -1.06
C ILE A 66 -5.05 -12.69 -2.38
N ILE A 67 -5.77 -13.77 -2.65
CA ILE A 67 -5.65 -14.57 -3.88
C ILE A 67 -6.73 -14.11 -4.87
N LYS A 68 -6.38 -14.01 -6.16
CA LYS A 68 -7.32 -13.87 -7.30
C LYS A 68 -8.41 -12.79 -7.11
N SER A 69 -7.98 -11.53 -7.00
CA SER A 69 -8.83 -10.39 -7.38
C SER A 69 -8.60 -10.08 -8.86
N SER A 70 -9.67 -9.84 -9.63
CA SER A 70 -9.57 -9.49 -11.06
C SER A 70 -8.65 -8.30 -11.30
N MET A 71 -8.63 -7.34 -10.37
CA MET A 71 -7.74 -6.19 -10.41
C MET A 71 -6.25 -6.57 -10.34
N PHE A 72 -5.91 -7.59 -9.56
CA PHE A 72 -4.53 -8.03 -9.35
C PHE A 72 -4.02 -8.95 -10.46
N SER A 73 -4.91 -9.74 -11.05
CA SER A 73 -4.57 -10.72 -12.10
C SER A 73 -4.01 -10.11 -13.39
N PHE A 74 -4.27 -8.82 -13.65
CA PHE A 74 -3.81 -8.15 -14.88
C PHE A 74 -2.73 -7.08 -14.63
N CYS A 75 -2.50 -6.68 -13.37
CA CYS A 75 -1.53 -5.64 -13.07
C CYS A 75 -0.08 -6.15 -13.25
N LYS A 76 0.73 -5.43 -14.02
CA LYS A 76 2.16 -5.75 -14.26
C LYS A 76 3.13 -4.92 -13.43
N VAL A 77 2.59 -4.04 -12.59
CA VAL A 77 3.33 -3.11 -11.72
C VAL A 77 2.87 -3.30 -10.29
N PRO A 78 3.68 -2.97 -9.27
CA PRO A 78 3.30 -3.08 -7.87
C PRO A 78 1.89 -2.51 -7.65
N ILE A 79 1.05 -3.24 -6.91
CA ILE A 79 -0.36 -2.87 -6.73
C ILE A 79 -0.79 -2.98 -5.27
N VAL A 80 -1.51 -1.96 -4.82
CA VAL A 80 -2.12 -1.91 -3.49
C VAL A 80 -3.59 -1.55 -3.66
N LEU A 81 -4.48 -2.37 -3.12
CA LEU A 81 -5.85 -1.94 -2.86
C LEU A 81 -5.87 -1.39 -1.45
N PHE A 82 -6.06 -0.08 -1.32
CA PHE A 82 -5.98 0.63 -0.07
C PHE A 82 -7.38 0.95 0.43
N GLU A 83 -7.72 0.42 1.60
CA GLU A 83 -8.97 0.70 2.28
C GLU A 83 -8.75 1.85 3.26
N LEU A 84 -9.33 3.01 2.96
CA LEU A 84 -9.11 4.27 3.69
C LEU A 84 -9.65 4.25 5.13
N GLY A 85 -10.65 3.41 5.39
CA GLY A 85 -11.42 3.30 6.61
C GLY A 85 -12.66 2.44 6.38
N PHE A 86 -13.55 2.34 7.37
CA PHE A 86 -14.82 1.61 7.22
C PHE A 86 -15.99 2.57 7.01
N SER A 87 -16.65 2.49 5.85
CA SER A 87 -17.87 3.25 5.55
C SER A 87 -19.05 2.86 6.45
N THR A 88 -19.04 1.65 7.04
CA THR A 88 -20.05 1.25 8.03
C THR A 88 -19.78 1.81 9.43
N CYS A 89 -18.58 2.32 9.69
CA CYS A 89 -18.22 2.93 10.97
C CYS A 89 -18.49 4.44 10.95
N PRO A 90 -19.38 4.96 11.81
CA PRO A 90 -19.79 6.37 11.74
C PRO A 90 -18.65 7.38 11.85
N SER A 91 -17.59 7.09 12.62
CA SER A 91 -16.44 8.00 12.74
C SER A 91 -15.59 8.02 11.47
N ASP A 92 -15.30 6.85 10.90
CA ASP A 92 -14.50 6.74 9.69
C ASP A 92 -15.25 7.29 8.49
N ASP A 93 -16.55 6.97 8.35
CA ASP A 93 -17.41 7.48 7.28
C ASP A 93 -17.50 9.01 7.34
N LYS A 94 -17.73 9.59 8.54
CA LYS A 94 -17.73 11.04 8.71
C LYS A 94 -16.39 11.66 8.30
N ASN A 95 -15.27 11.05 8.70
CA ASN A 95 -13.95 11.52 8.33
C ASN A 95 -13.72 11.44 6.80
N MET A 96 -14.08 10.32 6.16
CA MET A 96 -13.90 10.16 4.71
C MET A 96 -14.77 11.10 3.86
N ASN A 97 -15.87 11.61 4.41
CA ASN A 97 -16.73 12.62 3.78
C ASN A 97 -16.39 14.07 4.17
N ASP A 98 -15.47 14.29 5.11
CA ASP A 98 -15.07 15.63 5.55
C ASP A 98 -13.94 16.18 4.65
N PRO A 99 -14.11 17.36 4.01
CA PRO A 99 -13.09 17.89 3.10
C PRO A 99 -11.72 18.13 3.74
N VAL A 100 -11.68 18.57 5.00
CA VAL A 100 -10.42 18.83 5.71
C VAL A 100 -9.71 17.51 6.04
N PHE A 101 -10.46 16.46 6.34
CA PHE A 101 -9.89 15.13 6.52
C PHE A 101 -9.49 14.48 5.20
N GLN A 102 -10.18 14.75 4.08
CA GLN A 102 -9.75 14.34 2.75
C GLN A 102 -8.38 14.94 2.37
N ASP A 103 -8.10 16.18 2.77
CA ASP A 103 -6.74 16.75 2.62
C ASP A 103 -5.70 15.91 3.38
N LYS A 104 -6.01 15.46 4.62
CA LYS A 104 -5.13 14.55 5.38
C LYS A 104 -4.96 13.20 4.71
N ILE A 105 -6.01 12.66 4.08
CA ILE A 105 -5.93 11.44 3.28
C ILE A 105 -4.93 11.63 2.16
N VAL A 106 -5.05 12.72 1.39
CA VAL A 106 -4.14 13.05 0.29
C VAL A 106 -2.70 13.21 0.80
N ASP A 107 -2.48 13.97 1.87
CA ASP A 107 -1.16 14.17 2.47
C ASP A 107 -0.51 12.86 2.91
N GLY A 108 -1.27 11.99 3.58
CA GLY A 108 -0.80 10.66 4.01
C GLY A 108 -0.42 9.77 2.82
N MET A 109 -1.23 9.78 1.77
CA MET A 109 -0.95 9.02 0.54
C MET A 109 0.30 9.54 -0.18
N ILE A 110 0.43 10.86 -0.34
CA ILE A 110 1.62 11.48 -0.95
C ILE A 110 2.88 11.15 -0.16
N ALA A 111 2.83 11.26 1.17
CA ALA A 111 3.96 10.92 2.04
C ALA A 111 4.39 9.46 1.85
N GLY A 112 3.44 8.52 1.84
CA GLY A 112 3.71 7.10 1.61
C GLY A 112 4.26 6.80 0.21
N ILE A 113 3.71 7.42 -0.84
CA ILE A 113 4.18 7.26 -2.23
C ILE A 113 5.63 7.75 -2.35
N ASN A 114 5.91 8.95 -1.86
CA ASN A 114 7.26 9.55 -1.93
C ASN A 114 8.28 8.69 -1.18
N LYS A 115 7.92 8.20 0.02
CA LYS A 115 8.78 7.32 0.80
C LYS A 115 9.00 5.98 0.11
N TYR A 116 7.98 5.39 -0.51
CA TYR A 116 8.13 4.15 -1.27
C TYR A 116 9.14 4.33 -2.41
N PHE A 117 8.96 5.34 -3.28
CA PHE A 117 9.87 5.56 -4.40
C PHE A 117 11.28 5.92 -3.95
N SER A 118 11.44 6.69 -2.87
CA SER A 118 12.76 6.96 -2.27
C SER A 118 13.48 5.66 -1.86
N LEU A 119 12.76 4.72 -1.23
CA LEU A 119 13.32 3.42 -0.85
C LEU A 119 13.66 2.52 -2.05
N ILE A 120 12.96 2.67 -3.17
CA ILE A 120 13.26 1.93 -4.39
C ILE A 120 14.51 2.50 -5.06
N GLU A 121 14.67 3.82 -5.13
CA GLU A 121 15.87 4.44 -5.69
C GLU A 121 17.12 4.14 -4.85
N LEU A 122 17.00 4.15 -3.51
CA LEU A 122 18.10 3.75 -2.62
C LEU A 122 18.53 2.29 -2.85
N ALA A 123 17.58 1.36 -2.95
CA ALA A 123 17.90 -0.05 -3.18
C ALA A 123 18.60 -0.28 -4.52
N LYS A 124 18.20 0.43 -5.59
CA LYS A 124 18.88 0.37 -6.89
C LYS A 124 20.31 0.90 -6.80
N ALA A 125 20.53 1.99 -6.06
CA ALA A 125 21.86 2.54 -5.86
C ALA A 125 22.78 1.57 -5.11
N GLU A 126 22.26 0.87 -4.10
CA GLU A 126 23.00 -0.16 -3.36
C GLU A 126 23.38 -1.36 -4.24
N GLU A 127 22.47 -1.85 -5.09
CA GLU A 127 22.77 -2.93 -6.05
C GLU A 127 23.90 -2.53 -7.02
N ILE A 128 23.88 -1.29 -7.54
CA ILE A 128 24.93 -0.78 -8.44
C ILE A 128 26.30 -0.76 -7.74
N ILE A 129 26.36 -0.34 -6.47
CA ILE A 129 27.62 -0.28 -5.72
C ILE A 129 28.21 -1.70 -5.58
N VAL A 130 27.39 -2.69 -5.24
CA VAL A 130 27.83 -4.10 -5.09
C VAL A 130 28.36 -4.67 -6.42
N ASP A 131 27.67 -4.40 -7.54
CA ASP A 131 28.12 -4.83 -8.86
C ASP A 131 29.46 -4.17 -9.27
N THR A 132 29.68 -2.91 -8.88
CA THR A 132 30.95 -2.23 -9.14
C THR A 132 32.11 -2.73 -8.26
N GLU A 133 31.86 -3.14 -7.01
CA GLU A 133 32.92 -3.69 -6.14
C GLU A 133 33.32 -5.12 -6.54
N SER A 134 32.37 -5.92 -7.03
CA SER A 134 32.65 -7.29 -7.50
C SER A 134 33.42 -7.36 -8.83
N THR A 135 33.46 -6.28 -9.60
CA THR A 135 34.18 -6.19 -10.89
C THR A 135 35.62 -5.65 -10.77
N VAL A 136 36.06 -5.26 -9.58
CA VAL A 136 37.41 -4.69 -9.34
C VAL A 136 38.42 -5.74 -8.85
N THR A 137 38.00 -7.00 -8.65
CA THR A 137 38.86 -8.09 -8.13
C THR A 137 39.34 -9.12 -9.16
N GLU A 138 39.41 -8.79 -10.45
CA GLU A 138 40.10 -9.61 -11.48
C GLU A 138 41.38 -8.97 -12.02
#